data_AF-A0A2U1N1C2-F1
#
_entry.id   AF-A0A2U1N1C2-F1
#
_cell.length_a   1.000
_cell.length_b   1.000
_cell.length_c   1.000
_cell.angle_alpha   90.00
_cell.angle_beta   90.00
_cell.angle_gamma   90.00
#
_symmetry.space_group_name_H-M   'P 1'
#
loop_
_entity.id
_entity.type
_entity.pdbx_description
1 polymer ?
#
loop_
_entity_poly.entity_id
_entity_poly.type
_entity_poly.pdbx_seq_one_letter_code
_entity_poly.pdbx_strand_id
1 'polypeptide(L)'
;MQLQVPFEVLIRRQIARLLYPNVQSARFNYVELIKMSHRCMANERQRFPVLKKRMDDVIGNFLRDGLQPSETMIGHIVEMEMDYINTSHPNFIGGSKAVEMAIQQVKSSKISTTIQKQKDAAELEKAPQSKRGSKSSSFLCRQGN
;
A
#
# COMPACT_ATOMS: atom_id res chain seq x y z
N MET A 1 -9.34 26.67 -14.90
CA MET A 1 -8.58 27.13 -13.71
C MET A 1 -9.20 26.71 -12.37
N GLN A 2 -10.53 26.68 -12.18
CA GLN A 2 -11.14 26.53 -10.84
C GLN A 2 -10.87 25.19 -10.09
N LEU A 3 -10.42 24.12 -10.76
CA LEU A 3 -10.14 22.81 -10.13
C LEU A 3 -8.66 22.55 -9.82
N GLN A 4 -7.75 23.41 -10.27
CA GLN A 4 -6.31 23.14 -10.18
C GLN A 4 -5.80 23.27 -8.72
N VAL A 5 -6.18 24.34 -8.03
CA VAL A 5 -5.75 24.59 -6.65
C VAL A 5 -6.29 23.54 -5.67
N PRO A 6 -7.58 23.16 -5.68
CA PRO A 6 -8.07 22.09 -4.80
C PRO A 6 -7.43 20.73 -5.08
N PHE A 7 -7.16 20.40 -6.35
CA PHE A 7 -6.47 19.16 -6.72
C PHE A 7 -5.04 19.13 -6.14
N GLU A 8 -4.26 20.19 -6.37
CA GLU A 8 -2.88 20.27 -5.87
C GLU A 8 -2.81 20.15 -4.34
N VAL A 9 -3.74 20.77 -3.61
CA VAL A 9 -3.80 20.64 -2.14
C VAL A 9 -3.99 19.20 -1.70
N LEU A 10 -4.90 18.46 -2.35
CA LEU A 10 -5.14 17.05 -2.03
C LEU A 10 -3.92 16.17 -2.35
N ILE A 11 -3.25 16.42 -3.47
CA ILE A 11 -2.05 15.70 -3.88
C ILE A 11 -0.90 15.97 -2.90
N ARG A 12 -0.62 17.24 -2.56
CA ARG A 12 0.40 17.61 -1.58
C ARG A 12 0.15 16.94 -0.23
N ARG A 13 -1.11 16.93 0.24
CA ARG A 13 -1.50 16.21 1.47
C ARG A 13 -1.23 14.72 1.38
N GLN A 14 -1.45 14.10 0.22
CA GLN A 14 -1.20 12.67 0.03
C GLN A 14 0.30 12.36 -0.04
N ILE A 15 1.11 13.21 -0.68
CA ILE A 15 2.57 13.09 -0.73
C ILE A 15 3.18 13.25 0.67
N ALA A 16 2.73 14.24 1.46
CA ALA A 16 3.20 14.48 2.82
C ALA A 16 3.10 13.22 3.73
N ARG A 17 2.07 12.38 3.50
CA ARG A 17 1.88 11.13 4.24
C ARG A 17 2.96 10.08 3.98
N LEU A 18 3.77 10.24 2.93
CA LEU A 18 4.88 9.34 2.60
C LEU A 18 6.10 9.57 3.50
N LEU A 19 6.22 10.73 4.17
CA LEU A 19 7.38 11.04 5.00
C LEU A 19 7.58 10.02 6.12
N TYR A 20 6.56 9.85 6.96
CA TYR A 20 6.62 8.94 8.11
C TYR A 20 6.98 7.49 7.73
N PRO A 21 6.29 6.80 6.79
CA PRO A 21 6.62 5.43 6.44
C PRO A 21 8.03 5.27 5.83
N ASN A 22 8.52 6.26 5.08
CA ASN A 22 9.88 6.20 4.53
C ASN A 22 10.95 6.41 5.61
N VAL A 23 10.74 7.33 6.56
CA VAL A 23 11.61 7.50 7.73
C VAL A 23 11.64 6.23 8.57
N GLN A 24 10.49 5.60 8.82
CA GLN A 24 10.44 4.31 9.53
C GLN A 24 11.18 3.21 8.76
N SER A 25 11.04 3.16 7.43
CA SER A 25 11.81 2.25 6.58
C SER A 25 13.32 2.44 6.76
N ALA A 26 13.83 3.67 6.78
CA ALA A 26 15.25 3.95 7.03
C ALA A 26 15.72 3.42 8.40
N ARG A 27 14.91 3.60 9.45
CA ARG A 27 15.20 3.05 10.78
C ARG A 27 15.20 1.53 10.81
N PHE A 28 14.26 0.88 10.13
CA PHE A 28 14.24 -0.58 10.01
C PHE A 28 15.48 -1.09 9.28
N ASN A 29 15.89 -0.43 8.20
CA ASN A 29 17.13 -0.75 7.49
C ASN A 29 18.35 -0.61 8.40
N TYR A 30 18.47 0.49 9.16
CA TYR A 30 19.55 0.66 10.15
C TYR A 30 19.60 -0.50 11.16
N VAL A 31 18.47 -0.83 11.77
CA VAL A 31 18.39 -1.93 12.75
C VAL A 31 18.78 -3.26 12.11
N GLU A 32 18.35 -3.53 10.88
CA GLU A 32 18.67 -4.78 10.20
C GLU A 32 20.15 -4.85 9.79
N LEU A 33 20.74 -3.75 9.33
CA LEU A 33 22.17 -3.66 9.03
C LEU A 33 23.05 -3.94 10.26
N ILE A 34 22.66 -3.45 11.44
CA ILE A 34 23.34 -3.77 12.71
C ILE A 34 23.22 -5.28 13.01
N LYS A 35 22.05 -5.88 12.81
CA LYS A 35 21.90 -7.33 13.02
C LYS A 35 22.72 -8.14 12.01
N MET A 36 22.79 -7.71 10.76
CA MET A 36 23.59 -8.35 9.72
C MET A 36 25.09 -8.28 10.05
N SER A 37 25.59 -7.13 10.50
CA SER A 37 27.00 -7.00 10.91
C SER A 37 27.34 -7.97 12.05
N HIS A 38 26.43 -8.14 13.01
CA HIS A 38 26.54 -9.14 14.07
C HIS A 38 26.43 -10.59 13.60
N ARG A 39 25.89 -10.89 12.41
CA ARG A 39 25.86 -12.26 11.87
C ARG A 39 27.06 -12.59 10.99
N CYS A 40 27.56 -11.62 10.22
CA CYS A 40 28.62 -11.83 9.22
C CYS A 40 29.94 -12.37 9.76
N MET A 41 30.24 -12.24 11.07
CA MET A 41 31.52 -12.70 11.62
C MET A 41 31.38 -13.81 12.67
N ALA A 42 30.35 -14.66 12.59
CA ALA A 42 30.07 -15.68 13.60
C ALA A 42 31.24 -16.66 13.87
N ASN A 43 32.04 -17.02 12.87
CA ASN A 43 33.00 -18.13 12.97
C ASN A 43 34.43 -17.74 13.43
N GLU A 44 34.87 -16.50 13.18
CA GLU A 44 36.25 -16.05 13.48
C GLU A 44 36.38 -15.22 14.77
N ARG A 45 35.24 -14.86 15.37
CA ARG A 45 35.14 -13.93 16.51
C ARG A 45 35.69 -14.44 17.83
N GLN A 46 35.60 -15.74 18.09
CA GLN A 46 36.12 -16.32 19.34
C GLN A 46 37.66 -16.23 19.42
N ARG A 47 38.34 -16.20 18.27
CA ARG A 47 39.80 -16.14 18.21
C ARG A 47 40.35 -14.73 18.48
N PHE A 48 39.59 -13.68 18.13
CA PHE A 48 40.05 -12.29 18.21
C PHE A 48 39.00 -11.36 18.85
N PRO A 49 38.77 -11.46 20.17
CA PRO A 49 37.71 -10.69 20.85
C PRO A 49 37.93 -9.17 20.83
N VAL A 50 39.19 -8.72 20.85
CA VAL A 50 39.52 -7.28 20.79
C VAL A 50 39.21 -6.71 19.41
N LEU A 51 39.59 -7.41 18.34
CA LEU A 51 39.31 -7.00 16.97
C LEU A 51 37.80 -6.94 16.71
N LYS A 52 37.06 -7.97 17.17
CA LYS A 52 35.60 -7.99 17.11
C LYS A 52 35.01 -6.72 17.70
N LYS A 53 35.37 -6.38 18.94
CA LYS A 53 34.84 -5.20 19.63
C LYS A 53 35.13 -3.93 18.83
N ARG A 54 36.35 -3.76 18.33
CA ARG A 54 36.73 -2.60 17.51
C ARG A 54 35.92 -2.53 16.21
N MET A 55 35.66 -3.66 15.55
CA MET A 55 34.82 -3.68 14.36
C MET A 55 33.37 -3.35 14.66
N ASP A 56 32.79 -3.93 15.73
CA ASP A 56 31.43 -3.64 16.16
C ASP A 56 31.27 -2.13 16.50
N ASP A 57 32.28 -1.52 17.17
CA ASP A 57 32.31 -0.08 17.46
C ASP A 57 32.35 0.77 16.18
N VAL A 58 33.27 0.46 15.24
CA VAL A 58 33.42 1.22 13.99
C VAL A 58 32.16 1.11 13.11
N ILE A 59 31.64 -0.11 12.92
CA ILE A 59 30.45 -0.34 12.10
C ILE A 59 29.22 0.30 12.76
N GLY A 60 29.09 0.16 14.08
CA GLY A 60 27.98 0.75 14.84
C GLY A 60 27.95 2.28 14.74
N ASN A 61 29.11 2.93 14.84
CA ASN A 61 29.23 4.38 14.67
C ASN A 61 28.91 4.78 13.22
N PHE A 62 29.52 4.12 12.23
CA PHE A 62 29.26 4.41 10.81
C PHE A 62 27.77 4.34 10.45
N LEU A 63 27.08 3.26 10.85
CA LEU A 63 25.66 3.09 10.55
C LEU A 63 24.78 4.10 11.29
N ARG A 64 25.15 4.49 12.52
CA ARG A 64 24.43 5.50 13.30
C ARG A 64 24.58 6.88 12.68
N ASP A 65 25.80 7.25 12.31
CA ASP A 65 26.11 8.53 11.68
C ASP A 65 25.46 8.65 10.30
N GLY A 66 25.25 7.54 9.59
CA GLY A 66 24.53 7.49 8.32
C GLY A 66 23.00 7.59 8.41
N LEU A 67 22.39 7.34 9.57
CA LEU A 67 20.93 7.33 9.71
C LEU A 67 20.34 8.74 9.57
N GLN A 68 20.87 9.72 10.29
CA GLN A 68 20.34 11.08 10.29
C GLN A 68 20.40 11.73 8.89
N PRO A 69 21.51 11.67 8.14
CA PRO A 69 21.56 12.17 6.76
C PRO A 69 20.56 11.48 5.83
N SER A 70 20.32 10.18 6.02
CA SER A 70 19.33 9.43 5.23
C SER A 70 17.91 9.90 5.52
N GLU A 71 17.56 10.10 6.79
CA GLU A 71 16.25 10.66 7.19
C GLU A 71 16.05 12.08 6.64
N THR A 72 17.09 12.93 6.68
CA THR A 72 17.07 14.27 6.08
C THR A 72 16.86 14.21 4.57
N MET A 73 17.58 13.33 3.86
CA MET A 73 17.41 13.18 2.41
C MET A 73 16.00 12.72 2.04
N ILE A 74 15.41 11.81 2.81
CA ILE A 74 14.00 11.42 2.65
C ILE A 74 13.08 12.64 2.82
N GLY A 75 13.33 13.48 3.83
CA GLY A 75 12.62 14.74 4.03
C GLY A 75 12.67 15.65 2.80
N HIS A 76 13.89 15.93 2.31
CA HIS A 76 14.09 16.78 1.13
C HIS A 76 13.38 16.23 -0.12
N ILE A 77 13.39 14.92 -0.33
CA ILE A 77 12.68 14.31 -1.47
C ILE A 77 11.18 14.56 -1.36
N VAL A 78 10.59 14.34 -0.18
CA VAL A 78 9.15 14.57 0.02
C VAL A 78 8.79 16.05 -0.15
N GLU A 79 9.64 16.96 0.31
CA GLU A 79 9.46 18.41 0.11
C GLU A 79 9.49 18.79 -1.37
N MET A 80 10.49 18.33 -2.13
CA MET A 80 10.59 18.58 -3.57
C MET A 80 9.37 18.08 -4.34
N GLU A 81 8.87 16.89 -4.01
CA GLU A 81 7.67 16.33 -4.65
C GLU A 81 6.39 17.12 -4.30
N MET A 82 6.34 17.80 -3.15
CA MET A 82 5.21 18.67 -2.80
C MET A 82 5.29 20.06 -3.45
N ASP A 83 6.49 20.53 -3.79
CA ASP A 83 6.70 21.85 -4.39
C ASP A 83 6.24 21.92 -5.84
N TYR A 84 6.36 20.81 -6.58
CA TYR A 84 5.95 20.73 -7.98
C TYR A 84 5.18 19.46 -8.32
N ILE A 85 3.93 19.63 -8.76
CA ILE A 85 3.09 18.52 -9.24
C ILE A 85 3.12 18.47 -10.76
N ASN A 86 3.71 17.42 -11.33
CA ASN A 86 3.79 17.24 -12.78
C ASN A 86 2.45 16.76 -13.39
N THR A 87 1.60 17.69 -13.80
CA THR A 87 0.35 17.38 -14.52
C THR A 87 0.54 17.13 -16.02
N SER A 88 1.75 17.25 -16.55
CA SER A 88 2.07 17.00 -17.97
C SER A 88 2.51 15.56 -18.24
N HIS A 89 2.58 14.72 -17.19
CA HIS A 89 3.01 13.34 -17.30
C HIS A 89 2.05 12.51 -18.19
N PRO A 90 2.55 11.66 -19.12
CA PRO A 90 1.70 10.96 -20.11
C PRO A 90 0.67 10.01 -19.48
N ASN A 91 0.94 9.48 -18.29
CA ASN A 91 -0.01 8.64 -17.55
C ASN A 91 -1.05 9.45 -16.75
N PHE A 92 -0.94 10.79 -16.70
CA PHE A 92 -1.93 11.63 -16.07
C PHE A 92 -3.10 11.84 -17.03
N ILE A 93 -4.21 11.15 -16.74
CA ILE A 93 -5.42 11.21 -17.57
C ILE A 93 -6.06 12.60 -17.63
N GLY A 94 -5.77 13.47 -16.65
CA GLY A 94 -6.37 14.80 -16.53
C GLY A 94 -7.79 14.78 -15.96
N GLY A 95 -8.22 15.94 -15.45
CA GLY A 95 -9.50 16.08 -14.75
C GLY A 95 -10.71 15.74 -15.63
N SER A 96 -10.76 16.23 -16.87
CA SER A 96 -11.90 16.02 -17.77
C SER A 96 -12.11 14.54 -18.11
N LYS A 97 -11.03 13.83 -18.47
CA LYS A 97 -11.10 12.40 -18.80
C LYS A 97 -11.40 11.55 -17.56
N ALA A 98 -10.88 11.92 -16.39
CA ALA A 98 -11.20 11.27 -15.13
C ALA A 98 -12.70 11.36 -14.79
N VAL A 99 -13.29 12.54 -14.96
CA VAL A 99 -14.74 12.76 -14.74
C VAL A 99 -15.57 11.95 -15.74
N GLU A 100 -15.19 11.94 -17.02
CA GLU A 100 -15.87 11.16 -18.05
C GLU A 100 -15.87 9.65 -17.72
N MET A 101 -14.70 9.10 -17.35
CA MET A 101 -14.58 7.70 -16.95
C MET A 101 -15.43 7.37 -15.71
N ALA A 102 -15.44 8.26 -14.71
CA ALA A 102 -16.26 8.07 -13.51
C ALA A 102 -17.77 8.08 -13.84
N ILE A 103 -18.22 8.98 -14.72
CA ILE A 103 -19.62 9.01 -15.16
C ILE A 103 -19.99 7.74 -15.93
N GLN A 104 -19.11 7.25 -16.81
CA GLN A 104 -19.34 6.00 -17.55
C GLN A 104 -19.44 4.80 -16.61
N GLN A 105 -18.57 4.69 -15.60
CA GLN A 105 -18.64 3.63 -14.58
C GLN A 105 -19.97 3.66 -13.82
N VAL A 106 -20.42 4.84 -13.37
CA VAL A 106 -21.70 4.97 -12.66
C VAL A 106 -22.89 4.59 -13.56
N LYS A 107 -22.85 4.96 -14.85
CA LYS A 107 -23.88 4.55 -15.82
C LYS A 107 -23.91 3.03 -16.02
N SER A 108 -22.74 2.38 -16.18
CA SER A 108 -22.67 0.93 -16.33
C SER A 108 -23.15 0.17 -15.08
N SER A 109 -22.84 0.67 -13.88
CA SER A 109 -23.35 0.06 -12.64
C SER A 109 -24.87 0.16 -12.51
N LYS A 110 -25.47 1.29 -12.92
CA LYS A 110 -26.94 1.48 -12.90
C LYS A 110 -27.67 0.58 -13.92
N ILE A 111 -27.06 0.34 -15.08
CA ILE A 111 -27.58 -0.57 -16.11
C ILE A 111 -27.54 -2.02 -15.59
N SER A 112 -26.46 -2.43 -14.94
CA SER A 112 -26.35 -3.76 -14.33
C SER A 112 -27.41 -4.02 -13.25
N THR A 113 -27.68 -3.06 -12.37
CA THR A 113 -28.76 -3.17 -11.36
C THR A 113 -30.17 -3.17 -11.96
N THR A 114 -30.40 -2.48 -13.08
CA THR A 114 -31.71 -2.48 -13.77
C THR A 114 -31.95 -3.81 -14.50
N ILE A 115 -30.91 -4.38 -15.12
CA ILE A 115 -30.99 -5.69 -15.79
C ILE A 115 -31.20 -6.81 -14.76
N GLN A 116 -30.59 -6.76 -13.57
CA GLN A 116 -30.90 -7.71 -12.49
C GLN A 116 -32.35 -7.62 -12.02
N LYS A 117 -32.89 -6.41 -11.81
CA LYS A 117 -34.31 -6.22 -11.45
C LYS A 117 -35.29 -6.73 -12.51
N GLN A 118 -34.93 -6.65 -13.80
CA GLN A 118 -35.75 -7.18 -14.89
C GLN A 118 -35.63 -8.70 -15.03
N LYS A 119 -34.47 -9.29 -14.70
CA LYS A 119 -34.29 -10.74 -14.70
C LYS A 119 -35.04 -11.41 -13.55
N ASP A 120 -35.08 -10.79 -12.37
CA ASP A 120 -35.85 -11.29 -11.22
C ASP A 120 -37.38 -11.14 -11.43
N ALA A 121 -37.81 -10.11 -12.17
CA ALA A 121 -39.23 -9.93 -12.53
C ALA A 121 -39.70 -10.90 -13.64
N ALA A 122 -38.79 -11.37 -14.50
CA ALA A 122 -39.10 -12.32 -15.58
C ALA A 122 -39.13 -13.79 -15.11
N GLU A 123 -38.49 -14.13 -13.98
CA GLU A 123 -38.55 -15.49 -13.40
C GLU A 123 -39.84 -15.77 -12.60
N LEU A 124 -40.69 -14.77 -12.33
CA LEU A 124 -41.97 -14.93 -11.61
C LEU A 124 -43.16 -15.33 -12.51
N GLU A 125 -42.95 -15.61 -13.80
CA GLU A 125 -43.99 -16.01 -14.79
C GLU A 125 -43.72 -17.38 -15.43
N LYS A 126 -43.17 -18.32 -14.65
CA LYS A 126 -43.20 -19.74 -15.03
C LYS A 126 -43.33 -20.64 -13.79
N ALA A 127 -44.55 -20.74 -13.28
CA ALA A 127 -44.92 -21.84 -12.38
C ALA A 127 -44.91 -23.16 -13.17
N PRO A 128 -44.38 -24.24 -12.57
CA PRO A 128 -45.23 -25.42 -12.43
C PRO A 128 -45.30 -25.91 -10.98
N GLN A 129 -46.41 -26.58 -10.74
CA GLN A 129 -46.95 -27.05 -9.48
C GLN A 129 -46.03 -28.02 -8.70
N SER A 130 -45.97 -27.81 -7.39
CA SER A 130 -46.02 -28.78 -6.28
C SER A 130 -45.73 -30.26 -6.60
N LYS A 131 -44.73 -30.86 -5.94
CA LYS A 131 -44.90 -31.98 -4.97
C LYS A 131 -43.73 -32.08 -3.97
N ARG A 132 -44.11 -32.47 -2.74
CA ARG A 132 -43.33 -32.70 -1.52
C ARG A 132 -42.16 -33.68 -1.68
N GLY A 133 -41.11 -33.47 -0.89
CA GLY A 133 -40.14 -34.50 -0.55
C GLY A 133 -39.04 -34.01 0.38
N SER A 134 -39.22 -34.22 1.69
CA SER A 134 -38.16 -34.10 2.70
C SER A 134 -36.94 -34.93 2.33
N LYS A 135 -35.73 -34.38 2.57
CA LYS A 135 -34.61 -35.12 3.17
C LYS A 135 -33.55 -34.15 3.69
N SER A 136 -33.41 -34.17 5.02
CA SER A 136 -32.28 -33.65 5.78
C SER A 136 -31.00 -34.40 5.38
N SER A 137 -29.91 -33.68 5.16
CA SER A 137 -28.57 -34.20 5.39
C SER A 137 -27.65 -33.09 5.87
N SER A 138 -27.05 -33.39 7.02
CA SER A 138 -26.16 -32.64 7.87
C SER A 138 -24.72 -32.50 7.33
N PHE A 139 -23.90 -31.80 8.13
CA PHE A 139 -22.43 -31.83 8.23
C PHE A 139 -21.68 -30.75 7.40
N LEU A 140 -20.62 -30.08 7.86
CA LEU A 140 -19.84 -30.11 9.11
C LEU A 140 -19.02 -28.79 9.15
N CYS A 141 -19.07 -28.05 10.26
CA CYS A 141 -18.15 -26.93 10.52
C CYS A 141 -16.83 -27.53 11.07
N ARG A 142 -15.72 -27.29 10.39
CA ARG A 142 -14.39 -27.75 10.80
C ARG A 142 -13.75 -26.72 11.73
N GLN A 143 -13.49 -27.16 12.96
CA GLN A 143 -12.71 -26.48 14.00
C GLN A 143 -11.20 -26.61 13.69
N GLY A 144 -10.37 -25.72 14.25
CA GLY A 144 -8.93 -25.95 14.34
C GLY A 144 -8.17 -24.79 14.99
N ASN A 145 -7.77 -25.03 16.23
CA ASN A 145 -6.84 -24.30 17.12
C ASN A 145 -5.81 -23.37 16.46
#